data_AF-A0A4Y8CNT5-F1
#
_entry.id   AF-A0A4Y8CNT5-F1
#
_cell.length_a   1.000
_cell.length_b   1.000
_cell.length_c   1.000
_cell.angle_alpha   90.00
_cell.angle_beta   90.00
_cell.angle_gamma   90.00
#
_symmetry.space_group_name_H-M   'P 1'
#
loop_
_entity.id
_entity.type
_entity.pdbx_description
1 polymer ?
#
loop_
_entity_poly.entity_id
_entity_poly.type
_entity_poly.pdbx_seq_one_letter_code
_entity_poly.pdbx_strand_id
1 'polypeptide(L)'
;MGFARVCDFLSLCNKAFKKLNIALSLTSQDTTTQENRKIKGREIQNAIFGEANITKMIESTLEDKAFINDFLSANCFGDYYTRTGLDLKTRELLTLVYLISLGGLDNQVKAHIQGNLNMGQSRKDLLNIIAALIPYIGYPRALNAIAVLDSLTL
;
A
#
# COMPACT_ATOMS: atom_id res chain seq x y z
N MET A 1 4.67 -5.55 -8.14
CA MET A 1 4.42 -7.02 -8.17
C MET A 1 3.10 -7.27 -8.85
N GLY A 2 2.98 -8.31 -9.68
CA GLY A 2 1.72 -8.70 -10.31
C GLY A 2 1.24 -10.05 -9.77
N PHE A 3 -0.04 -10.36 -9.98
CA PHE A 3 -0.68 -11.59 -9.51
C PHE A 3 0.13 -12.86 -9.83
N ALA A 4 0.73 -12.92 -11.01
CA ALA A 4 1.57 -14.04 -11.45
C ALA A 4 2.70 -14.43 -10.49
N ARG A 5 3.28 -13.46 -9.76
CA ARG A 5 4.37 -13.73 -8.80
C ARG A 5 3.86 -14.28 -7.46
N VAL A 6 2.56 -14.19 -7.20
CA VAL A 6 1.93 -14.55 -5.93
C VAL A 6 1.04 -15.80 -6.06
N CYS A 7 0.65 -16.19 -7.28
CA CYS A 7 -0.16 -17.37 -7.57
C CYS A 7 0.34 -18.66 -6.89
N ASP A 8 1.63 -18.95 -7.02
CA ASP A 8 2.21 -20.18 -6.47
C ASP A 8 2.19 -20.18 -4.95
N PHE A 9 2.50 -19.03 -4.34
CA PHE A 9 2.42 -18.86 -2.89
C PHE A 9 0.99 -19.07 -2.39
N LEU A 10 -0.01 -18.45 -3.02
CA LEU A 10 -1.42 -18.64 -2.64
C LEU A 10 -1.85 -20.10 -2.79
N SER A 11 -1.38 -20.77 -3.84
CA SER A 11 -1.66 -22.18 -4.08
C SER A 11 -1.06 -23.07 -2.97
N LEU A 12 0.15 -22.77 -2.51
CA LEU A 12 0.80 -23.45 -1.39
C LEU A 12 0.08 -23.19 -0.07
N CYS A 13 -0.30 -21.95 0.21
CA CYS A 13 -1.09 -21.59 1.39
C CYS A 13 -2.42 -22.35 1.43
N ASN A 14 -3.15 -22.39 0.30
CA ASN A 14 -4.40 -23.15 0.20
C ASN A 14 -4.21 -24.65 0.45
N LYS A 15 -3.12 -25.24 -0.06
CA LYS A 15 -2.78 -26.66 0.24
C LYS A 15 -2.50 -26.86 1.73
N ALA A 16 -1.76 -25.96 2.36
CA ALA A 16 -1.46 -26.03 3.79
C ALA A 16 -2.73 -25.89 4.64
N PHE A 17 -3.57 -24.90 4.34
CA PHE A 17 -4.85 -24.68 5.04
C PHE A 17 -5.79 -25.88 4.95
N LYS A 18 -5.89 -26.52 3.77
CA LYS A 18 -6.65 -27.77 3.62
C LYS A 18 -6.12 -28.89 4.50
N LYS A 19 -4.79 -29.07 4.57
CA LYS A 19 -4.18 -30.10 5.45
C LYS A 19 -4.44 -29.83 6.93
N LEU A 20 -4.57 -28.57 7.31
CA LEU A 20 -4.85 -28.13 8.68
C LEU A 20 -6.35 -28.02 8.98
N ASN A 21 -7.23 -28.41 8.05
CA ASN A 21 -8.69 -28.27 8.18
C ASN A 21 -9.16 -26.83 8.44
N ILE A 22 -8.44 -25.84 7.93
CA ILE A 22 -8.83 -24.42 8.01
C ILE A 22 -9.85 -24.12 6.90
N ALA A 23 -11.04 -23.70 7.29
CA ALA A 23 -12.10 -23.31 6.36
C ALA A 23 -11.75 -21.99 5.63
N LEU A 24 -11.91 -21.98 4.29
CA LEU A 24 -11.58 -20.83 3.44
C LEU A 24 -12.80 -20.10 2.87
N SER A 25 -13.99 -20.44 3.34
CA SER A 25 -15.21 -19.67 3.11
C SER A 25 -15.17 -18.37 3.92
N LEU A 26 -14.35 -17.43 3.45
CA LEU A 26 -14.28 -16.10 4.03
C LEU A 26 -15.45 -15.26 3.51
N THR A 27 -16.16 -14.59 4.40
CA THR A 27 -17.17 -13.60 4.03
C THR A 27 -16.52 -12.51 3.19
N SER A 28 -17.23 -12.00 2.17
CA SER A 28 -16.74 -10.87 1.39
C SER A 28 -16.41 -9.69 2.31
N GLN A 29 -15.31 -9.01 1.99
CA GLN A 29 -14.83 -7.82 2.69
C GLN A 29 -14.95 -6.57 1.80
N ASP A 30 -15.67 -6.69 0.69
CA ASP A 30 -15.85 -5.62 -0.29
C ASP A 30 -16.79 -4.56 0.28
N THR A 31 -16.45 -3.29 0.09
CA THR A 31 -17.27 -2.16 0.57
C THR A 31 -17.68 -1.20 -0.56
N THR A 32 -17.30 -1.54 -1.79
CA THR A 32 -17.51 -0.71 -2.99
C THR A 32 -18.20 -1.50 -4.10
N THR A 33 -18.82 -0.75 -5.01
CA THR A 33 -19.37 -1.24 -6.29
C THR A 33 -18.57 -0.66 -7.45
N GLN A 34 -18.85 -1.09 -8.68
CA GLN A 34 -18.19 -0.54 -9.86
C GLN A 34 -18.43 0.97 -10.01
N GLU A 35 -19.62 1.44 -9.64
CA GLU A 35 -20.04 2.84 -9.74
C GLU A 35 -19.34 3.73 -8.71
N ASN A 36 -19.13 3.24 -7.48
CA ASN A 36 -18.65 4.08 -6.37
C ASN A 36 -17.16 3.91 -6.02
N ARG A 37 -16.50 2.84 -6.48
CA ARG A 37 -15.09 2.52 -6.13
C ARG A 37 -14.11 3.65 -6.41
N LYS A 38 -14.34 4.42 -7.49
CA LYS A 38 -13.48 5.58 -7.80
C LYS A 38 -13.61 6.69 -6.76
N ILE A 39 -14.84 7.02 -6.36
CA ILE A 39 -15.12 8.07 -5.39
C ILE A 39 -14.59 7.66 -4.02
N LYS A 40 -14.95 6.45 -3.57
CA LYS A 40 -14.48 5.86 -2.31
C LYS A 40 -12.95 5.74 -2.25
N GLY A 41 -12.32 5.38 -3.36
CA GLY A 41 -10.86 5.34 -3.44
C GLY A 41 -10.21 6.71 -3.28
N ARG A 42 -10.79 7.76 -3.88
CA ARG A 42 -10.32 9.14 -3.70
C ARG A 42 -10.45 9.62 -2.25
N GLU A 43 -11.54 9.26 -1.57
CA GLU A 43 -11.70 9.56 -0.13
C GLU A 43 -10.55 8.96 0.69
N ILE A 44 -10.18 7.70 0.41
CA ILE A 44 -9.04 7.06 1.05
C ILE A 44 -7.71 7.74 0.69
N GLN A 45 -7.48 8.10 -0.57
CA GLN A 45 -6.27 8.81 -0.98
C GLN A 45 -6.15 10.15 -0.25
N ASN A 46 -7.26 10.89 -0.11
CA ASN A 46 -7.30 12.16 0.62
C ASN A 46 -6.95 11.95 2.10
N ALA A 47 -7.45 10.88 2.72
CA ALA A 47 -7.14 10.55 4.11
C ALA A 47 -5.65 10.25 4.33
N ILE A 48 -4.98 9.57 3.39
CA ILE A 48 -3.57 9.18 3.53
C ILE A 48 -2.62 10.32 3.12
N PHE A 49 -2.84 10.91 1.94
CA PHE A 49 -1.88 11.81 1.29
C PHE A 49 -2.27 13.29 1.40
N GLY A 50 -3.45 13.59 1.92
CA GLY A 50 -4.00 14.95 2.03
C GLY A 50 -4.72 15.38 0.76
N GLU A 51 -5.93 15.92 0.92
CA GLU A 51 -6.80 16.33 -0.18
C GLU A 51 -6.13 17.32 -1.14
N ALA A 52 -5.44 18.33 -0.62
CA ALA A 52 -4.75 19.32 -1.46
C ALA A 52 -3.70 18.68 -2.40
N ASN A 53 -3.01 17.64 -1.95
CA ASN A 53 -2.02 16.94 -2.76
C ASN A 53 -2.69 16.08 -3.85
N ILE A 54 -3.80 15.42 -3.52
CA ILE A 54 -4.55 14.61 -4.48
C ILE A 54 -5.21 15.49 -5.54
N THR A 55 -5.82 16.60 -5.14
CA THR A 55 -6.40 17.58 -6.07
C THR A 55 -5.32 18.12 -7.03
N LYS A 56 -4.17 18.55 -6.50
CA LYS A 56 -3.05 19.02 -7.32
C LYS A 56 -2.53 17.93 -8.28
N MET A 57 -2.45 16.67 -7.83
CA MET A 57 -2.06 15.55 -8.69
C MET A 57 -3.05 15.38 -9.85
N ILE A 58 -4.36 15.45 -9.58
CA ILE A 58 -5.39 15.31 -10.61
C ILE A 58 -5.34 16.47 -11.60
N GLU A 59 -5.28 17.72 -11.13
CA GLU A 59 -5.26 18.91 -11.97
C GLU A 59 -4.00 19.01 -12.85
N SER A 60 -2.86 18.52 -12.34
CA SER A 60 -1.60 18.47 -13.10
C SER A 60 -1.47 17.24 -14.01
N THR A 61 -2.45 16.35 -14.01
CA THR A 61 -2.43 15.14 -14.85
C THR A 61 -2.91 15.45 -16.25
N LEU A 62 -2.04 15.19 -17.23
CA LEU A 62 -2.37 15.28 -18.64
C LEU A 62 -3.52 14.33 -19.02
N GLU A 63 -4.37 14.77 -19.94
CA GLU A 63 -5.57 14.06 -20.38
C GLU A 63 -5.27 12.64 -20.87
N ASP A 64 -4.18 12.47 -21.61
CA ASP A 64 -3.74 11.20 -22.22
C ASP A 64 -3.40 10.11 -21.19
N LYS A 65 -3.16 10.47 -19.93
CA LYS A 65 -2.88 9.54 -18.82
C LYS A 65 -3.86 9.65 -17.66
N ALA A 66 -4.90 10.47 -17.77
CA ALA A 66 -5.91 10.65 -16.71
C ALA A 66 -6.59 9.33 -16.33
N PHE A 67 -6.79 8.43 -17.31
CA PHE A 67 -7.37 7.11 -17.07
C PHE A 67 -6.54 6.25 -16.11
N ILE A 68 -5.21 6.44 -16.05
CA ILE A 68 -4.33 5.70 -15.13
C ILE A 68 -4.60 6.14 -13.68
N ASN A 69 -4.82 7.43 -13.44
CA ASN A 69 -5.21 7.91 -12.10
C ASN A 69 -6.59 7.42 -11.69
N ASP A 70 -7.50 7.31 -12.65
CA ASP A 70 -8.82 6.72 -12.42
C ASP A 70 -8.71 5.24 -12.08
N PHE A 71 -7.84 4.47 -12.74
CA PHE A 71 -7.56 3.08 -12.37
C PHE A 71 -6.92 2.97 -10.99
N LEU A 72 -5.99 3.86 -10.66
CA LEU A 72 -5.35 3.89 -9.35
C LEU A 72 -6.40 4.17 -8.25
N SER A 73 -7.23 5.19 -8.45
CA SER A 73 -8.30 5.56 -7.52
C SER A 73 -9.31 4.42 -7.37
N ALA A 74 -9.81 3.89 -8.49
CA ALA A 74 -10.86 2.87 -8.50
C ALA A 74 -10.38 1.50 -8.01
N ASN A 75 -9.23 1.03 -8.49
CA ASN A 75 -8.74 -0.31 -8.18
C ASN A 75 -7.89 -0.33 -6.91
N CYS A 76 -6.80 0.42 -6.89
CA CYS A 76 -5.84 0.33 -5.78
C CYS A 76 -6.48 0.80 -4.47
N PHE A 77 -7.05 2.01 -4.47
CA PHE A 77 -7.66 2.54 -3.26
C PHE A 77 -9.09 2.07 -3.08
N GLY A 78 -9.89 2.14 -4.15
CA GLY A 78 -11.30 1.77 -4.15
C GLY A 78 -11.56 0.31 -3.81
N ASP A 79 -10.96 -0.66 -4.51
CA ASP A 79 -11.28 -2.08 -4.25
C ASP A 79 -10.45 -2.71 -3.14
N TYR A 80 -9.22 -2.23 -2.89
CA TYR A 80 -8.31 -2.90 -1.94
C TYR A 80 -8.19 -2.17 -0.60
N TYR A 81 -8.05 -0.84 -0.59
CA TYR A 81 -7.87 -0.12 0.67
C TYR A 81 -9.18 0.08 1.45
N THR A 82 -10.33 0.14 0.77
CA THR A 82 -11.64 0.27 1.44
C THR A 82 -12.12 -1.04 2.09
N ARG A 83 -11.46 -2.17 1.81
CA ARG A 83 -11.90 -3.48 2.30
C ARG A 83 -11.87 -3.55 3.81
N THR A 84 -12.81 -4.30 4.38
CA THR A 84 -12.79 -4.66 5.80
C THR A 84 -11.74 -5.75 6.09
N GLY A 85 -11.53 -6.06 7.38
CA GLY A 85 -10.60 -7.10 7.85
C GLY A 85 -9.21 -6.60 8.27
N LEU A 86 -8.71 -5.52 7.68
CA LEU A 86 -7.55 -4.77 8.16
C LEU A 86 -7.88 -3.28 8.18
N ASP A 87 -7.48 -2.60 9.24
CA ASP A 87 -7.64 -1.14 9.31
C ASP A 87 -6.73 -0.41 8.32
N LEU A 88 -7.06 0.85 8.05
CA LEU A 88 -6.39 1.65 7.03
C LEU A 88 -4.90 1.86 7.36
N LYS A 89 -4.57 2.08 8.64
CA LYS A 89 -3.20 2.30 9.11
C LYS A 89 -2.32 1.06 8.85
N THR A 90 -2.86 -0.12 9.08
CA THR A 90 -2.19 -1.40 8.83
C THR A 90 -2.01 -1.64 7.34
N ARG A 91 -3.01 -1.36 6.51
CA ARG A 91 -2.88 -1.48 5.05
C ARG A 91 -1.79 -0.59 4.49
N GLU A 92 -1.76 0.67 4.93
CA GLU A 92 -0.77 1.64 4.48
C GLU A 92 0.65 1.27 4.93
N LEU A 93 0.79 0.72 6.13
CA LEU A 93 2.06 0.14 6.60
C LEU A 93 2.49 -1.06 5.74
N LEU A 94 1.59 -1.98 5.44
CA LEU A 94 1.90 -3.15 4.61
C LEU A 94 2.34 -2.75 3.20
N THR A 95 1.69 -1.75 2.59
CA THR A 95 2.10 -1.21 1.30
C THR A 95 3.52 -0.65 1.36
N LEU A 96 3.86 0.12 2.40
CA LEU A 96 5.23 0.61 2.59
C LEU A 96 6.24 -0.56 2.71
N VAL A 97 5.92 -1.59 3.49
CA VAL A 97 6.77 -2.79 3.62
C VAL A 97 6.99 -3.47 2.28
N TYR A 98 5.94 -3.62 1.45
CA TYR A 98 6.08 -4.21 0.12
C TYR A 98 6.94 -3.36 -0.81
N LEU A 99 6.77 -2.03 -0.79
CA LEU A 99 7.55 -1.11 -1.64
C LEU A 99 9.03 -1.14 -1.30
N ILE A 100 9.36 -1.08 0.00
CA ILE A 100 10.74 -1.20 0.48
C ILE A 100 11.32 -2.56 0.09
N SER A 101 10.53 -3.63 0.27
CA SER A 101 10.98 -4.99 -0.01
C SER A 101 11.24 -5.24 -1.49
N LEU A 102 10.55 -4.54 -2.39
CA LEU A 102 10.79 -4.64 -3.83
C LEU A 102 12.06 -3.91 -4.27
N GLY A 103 12.32 -2.74 -3.70
CA GLY A 103 13.44 -1.86 -4.08
C GLY A 103 13.24 -1.17 -5.43
N GLY A 104 13.95 -0.05 -5.65
CA GLY A 104 13.89 0.74 -6.88
C GLY A 104 12.60 1.55 -7.06
N LEU A 105 11.88 1.81 -5.96
CA LEU A 105 10.57 2.48 -5.93
C LEU A 105 10.61 3.69 -4.99
N ASP A 106 11.73 4.44 -4.99
CA ASP A 106 12.03 5.44 -3.95
C ASP A 106 10.98 6.57 -3.90
N ASN A 107 10.40 6.95 -5.05
CA ASN A 107 9.30 7.92 -5.10
C ASN A 107 8.04 7.41 -4.38
N GLN A 108 7.70 6.14 -4.56
CA GLN A 108 6.56 5.50 -3.88
C GLN A 108 6.88 5.28 -2.40
N VAL A 109 8.09 4.84 -2.06
CA VAL A 109 8.54 4.73 -0.67
C VAL A 109 8.42 6.08 0.04
N LYS A 110 8.84 7.18 -0.60
CA LYS A 110 8.71 8.54 -0.06
C LYS A 110 7.25 8.90 0.21
N ALA A 111 6.37 8.69 -0.78
CA ALA A 111 4.94 8.98 -0.64
C ALA A 111 4.29 8.18 0.50
N HIS A 112 4.60 6.88 0.61
CA HIS A 112 4.02 6.00 1.63
C HIS A 112 4.67 6.15 3.01
N ILE A 113 5.91 6.63 3.12
CA ILE A 113 6.46 7.11 4.40
C ILE A 113 5.66 8.32 4.87
N GLN A 114 5.46 9.32 4.00
CA GLN A 114 4.65 10.49 4.34
C GLN A 114 3.20 10.10 4.71
N GLY A 115 2.60 9.17 3.97
CA GLY A 115 1.28 8.62 4.27
C GLY A 115 1.21 7.98 5.66
N ASN A 116 2.19 7.15 6.01
CA ASN A 116 2.27 6.54 7.35
C ASN A 116 2.48 7.60 8.46
N LEU A 117 3.27 8.65 8.22
CA LEU A 117 3.42 9.77 9.16
C LEU A 117 2.09 10.52 9.36
N ASN A 118 1.35 10.80 8.28
CA ASN A 118 0.03 11.43 8.35
C ASN A 118 -0.99 10.58 9.14
N MET A 119 -0.83 9.25 9.08
CA MET A 119 -1.63 8.26 9.83
C MET A 119 -1.11 8.01 11.26
N GLY A 120 -0.19 8.86 11.73
CA GLY A 120 0.29 8.86 13.11
C GLY A 120 1.31 7.77 13.45
N GLN A 121 2.08 7.27 12.48
CA GLN A 121 3.32 6.56 12.79
C GLN A 121 4.42 7.58 13.11
N SER A 122 5.25 7.31 14.11
CA SER A 122 6.43 8.14 14.36
C SER A 122 7.61 7.74 13.47
N ARG A 123 8.59 8.63 13.31
CA ARG A 123 9.89 8.29 12.71
C ARG A 123 10.51 7.05 13.36
N LYS A 124 10.40 6.92 14.70
CA LYS A 124 10.93 5.79 15.47
C LYS A 124 10.23 4.48 15.08
N ASP A 125 8.91 4.50 14.92
CA ASP A 125 8.15 3.32 14.49
C ASP A 125 8.60 2.87 13.11
N LEU A 126 8.70 3.81 12.16
CA LEU A 126 9.13 3.53 10.79
C LEU A 126 10.57 3.02 10.71
N LEU A 127 11.48 3.57 11.50
CA LEU A 127 12.86 3.07 11.60
C LEU A 127 12.90 1.63 12.15
N ASN A 128 12.10 1.32 13.18
CA ASN A 128 12.01 -0.04 13.72
C ASN A 128 11.43 -1.04 12.70
N ILE A 129 10.44 -0.60 11.91
CA ILE A 129 9.89 -1.40 10.81
C ILE A 129 10.99 -1.69 9.78
N ILE A 130 11.74 -0.67 9.33
CA ILE A 130 12.83 -0.86 8.36
C ILE A 130 13.90 -1.80 8.93
N ALA A 131 14.27 -1.64 10.21
CA ALA A 131 15.23 -2.52 10.88
C ALA A 131 14.75 -3.98 10.90
N ALA A 132 13.46 -4.22 11.16
CA ALA A 132 12.88 -5.56 11.14
C ALA A 132 12.91 -6.22 9.74
N LEU A 133 13.01 -5.43 8.66
CA LEU A 133 13.11 -5.95 7.29
C LEU A 133 14.53 -6.38 6.91
N ILE A 134 15.58 -5.90 7.59
CA ILE A 134 16.99 -6.15 7.24
C ILE A 134 17.30 -7.65 6.98
N PRO A 135 16.85 -8.61 7.83
CA PRO A 135 17.14 -10.02 7.60
C PRO A 135 16.52 -10.59 6.31
N TYR A 136 15.44 -9.97 5.81
CA TYR A 136 14.67 -10.45 4.66
C TYR A 136 15.08 -9.78 3.35
N ILE A 137 15.49 -8.52 3.41
CA ILE A 137 15.74 -7.69 2.21
C ILE A 137 17.18 -7.20 2.08
N GLY A 138 18.00 -7.41 3.11
CA GLY A 138 19.40 -6.98 3.18
C GLY A 138 19.57 -5.48 3.41
N TYR A 139 20.80 -5.11 3.77
CA TYR A 139 21.16 -3.71 4.04
C TYR A 139 20.93 -2.75 2.86
N PRO A 140 21.22 -3.08 1.58
CA PRO A 140 21.07 -2.09 0.50
C PRO A 140 19.66 -1.50 0.37
N ARG A 141 18.62 -2.34 0.44
CA ARG A 141 17.23 -1.87 0.37
C ARG A 141 16.80 -1.14 1.64
N ALA A 142 17.23 -1.63 2.81
CA ALA A 142 16.96 -0.98 4.09
C ALA A 142 17.60 0.41 4.18
N LEU A 143 18.86 0.56 3.75
CA LEU A 143 19.58 1.83 3.77
C LEU A 143 18.98 2.84 2.78
N ASN A 144 18.51 2.42 1.60
CA ASN A 144 17.76 3.30 0.71
C ASN A 144 16.46 3.79 1.37
N ALA A 145 15.71 2.92 2.04
CA ALA A 145 14.51 3.31 2.76
C ALA A 145 14.79 4.26 3.93
N ILE A 146 15.88 4.05 4.68
CA ILE A 146 16.34 4.96 5.74
C ILE A 146 16.70 6.32 5.16
N ALA A 147 17.43 6.38 4.03
CA ALA A 147 17.77 7.65 3.40
C ALA A 147 16.51 8.44 2.96
N VAL A 148 15.49 7.74 2.44
CA VAL A 148 14.20 8.37 2.14
C VAL A 148 13.49 8.85 3.41
N LEU A 149 13.47 8.04 4.48
CA LEU A 149 12.88 8.43 5.76
C LEU A 149 13.56 9.68 6.34
N ASP A 150 14.88 9.72 6.30
CA ASP A 150 15.70 10.86 6.76
C ASP A 150 15.34 12.13 5.98
N SER A 151 15.21 12.04 4.66
CA SER A 151 14.84 13.18 3.80
C SER A 151 13.48 13.84 4.10
N LEU A 152 12.64 13.18 4.91
CA LEU A 152 11.31 13.66 5.31
C LEU A 152 11.22 14.08 6.77
N THR A 153 12.20 13.70 7.60
CA THR A 153 12.07 13.77 9.07
C THR A 153 13.28 14.34 9.79
N LEU A 154 14.31 14.76 9.05
CA LEU A 154 15.47 15.53 9.49
C LEU A 154 15.57 16.81 8.65
#